data_AF-G9MUE8-F1
#
_entry.id   AF-G9MUE8-F1
#
_cell.length_a   1.000
_cell.length_b   1.000
_cell.length_c   1.000
_cell.angle_alpha   90.00
_cell.angle_beta   90.00
_cell.angle_gamma   90.00
#
_symmetry.space_group_name_H-M   'P 1'
#
loop_
_entity.id
_entity.type
_entity.pdbx_description
1 polymer ?
#
loop_
_entity_poly.entity_id
_entity_poly.type
_entity_poly.pdbx_seq_one_letter_code
_entity_poly.pdbx_strand_id
1 'polypeptide(L)'
;MTSSVSGILSTPSQGKYAAANAYLDSFARFRHTRSKAPATSVVLPMVLVVGIVAENVELEDALKRKGMYGVDEEHLLQSFEAAMMFNTLETVPEHVVVGLDPAPLQKAVNDTAAVDSFRLEDARFSHIVHGINSYADDAAGIDSMIGAELRNWIFKEYMIDVPFQQLLGPRYSDNMTIEQFPFHLSNL
;
A
#
# COMPACT_ATOMS: atom_id res chain seq x y z
N MET A 1 1.67 -16.93 -8.89
CA MET A 1 3.08 -16.79 -9.31
C MET A 1 3.72 -15.72 -8.45
N THR A 2 4.99 -15.83 -8.11
CA THR A 2 5.69 -14.85 -7.27
C THR A 2 6.63 -14.02 -8.14
N SER A 3 6.21 -12.79 -8.45
CA SER A 3 7.01 -11.78 -9.13
C SER A 3 7.62 -10.82 -8.10
N SER A 4 8.34 -9.81 -8.56
CA SER A 4 8.99 -8.80 -7.73
C SER A 4 8.77 -7.41 -8.28
N VAL A 5 8.66 -6.44 -7.37
CA VAL A 5 8.63 -5.00 -7.69
C VAL A 5 9.84 -4.59 -8.55
N SER A 6 10.97 -5.30 -8.46
CA SER A 6 12.14 -5.06 -9.34
C SER A 6 11.87 -5.32 -10.83
N GLY A 7 10.86 -6.10 -11.20
CA GLY A 7 10.42 -6.30 -12.59
C GLY A 7 9.80 -5.05 -13.21
N ILE A 8 9.19 -4.20 -12.39
CA ILE A 8 8.52 -2.96 -12.81
C ILE A 8 9.46 -1.77 -12.63
N LEU A 9 10.11 -1.69 -11.46
CA LEU A 9 10.93 -0.54 -11.08
C LEU A 9 12.35 -0.57 -11.63
N SER A 10 12.82 -1.72 -12.15
CA SER A 10 14.17 -1.97 -12.65
C SER A 10 15.28 -1.51 -11.68
N THR A 11 15.93 -2.45 -11.02
CA THR A 11 17.09 -2.13 -10.19
C THR A 11 18.37 -2.24 -11.03
N PRO A 12 19.28 -1.24 -11.03
CA PRO A 12 20.57 -1.36 -11.69
C PRO A 12 21.26 -2.66 -11.31
N SER A 13 21.93 -3.32 -12.26
CA SER A 13 22.54 -4.66 -12.16
C SER A 13 21.59 -5.88 -12.09
N GLN A 14 20.27 -5.68 -11.96
CA GLN A 14 19.29 -6.76 -11.82
C GLN A 14 18.50 -7.06 -13.11
N GLY A 15 19.06 -6.77 -14.29
CA GLY A 15 18.33 -6.89 -15.57
C GLY A 15 17.76 -8.28 -15.86
N LYS A 16 18.53 -9.35 -15.56
CA LYS A 16 18.06 -10.74 -15.70
C LYS A 16 16.90 -11.05 -14.74
N TYR A 17 17.00 -10.56 -13.50
CA TYR A 17 15.97 -10.72 -12.49
C TYR A 17 14.69 -9.95 -12.87
N ALA A 18 14.83 -8.71 -13.33
CA ALA A 18 13.71 -7.91 -13.80
C ALA A 18 12.99 -8.56 -14.99
N ALA A 19 13.73 -9.09 -15.97
CA ALA A 19 13.15 -9.76 -17.13
C ALA A 19 12.37 -11.04 -16.75
N ALA A 20 12.91 -11.84 -15.82
CA ALA A 20 12.23 -13.04 -15.33
C ALA A 20 10.91 -12.71 -14.61
N ASN A 21 10.92 -11.67 -13.78
CA ASN A 21 9.71 -11.21 -13.07
C ASN A 21 8.67 -10.62 -14.04
N ALA A 22 9.10 -9.79 -15.00
CA ALA A 22 8.21 -9.27 -16.05
C ALA A 22 7.58 -10.38 -16.90
N TYR A 23 8.29 -11.49 -17.11
CA TYR A 23 7.73 -12.68 -17.75
C TYR A 23 6.60 -13.31 -16.91
N LEU A 24 6.79 -13.48 -15.60
CA LEU A 24 5.77 -14.03 -14.70
C LEU A 24 4.50 -13.16 -14.69
N ASP A 25 4.68 -11.83 -14.64
CA ASP A 25 3.59 -10.87 -14.70
C ASP A 25 2.81 -10.98 -16.02
N SER A 26 3.53 -11.05 -17.13
CA SER A 26 2.91 -11.21 -18.46
C SER A 26 2.27 -12.59 -18.62
N PHE A 27 2.83 -13.63 -18.00
CA PHE A 27 2.34 -15.00 -18.11
C PHE A 27 1.03 -15.20 -17.34
N ALA A 28 0.83 -14.52 -16.21
CA ALA A 28 -0.46 -14.50 -15.51
C ALA A 28 -1.57 -13.94 -16.42
N ARG A 29 -1.32 -12.79 -17.07
CA ARG A 29 -2.23 -12.20 -18.07
C ARG A 29 -2.46 -13.10 -19.27
N PHE A 30 -1.42 -13.76 -19.78
CA PHE A 30 -1.54 -14.72 -20.88
C PHE A 30 -2.49 -15.88 -20.51
N ARG A 31 -2.41 -16.40 -19.28
CA ARG A 31 -3.28 -17.50 -18.83
C ARG A 31 -4.76 -17.08 -18.77
N HIS A 32 -5.04 -15.87 -18.33
CA HIS A 32 -6.40 -15.31 -18.36
C HIS A 32 -6.92 -15.14 -19.78
N THR A 33 -6.18 -14.39 -20.59
CA THR A 33 -6.63 -13.98 -21.93
C THR A 33 -6.64 -15.11 -22.96
N ARG A 34 -5.68 -16.04 -22.89
CA ARG A 34 -5.49 -17.08 -23.91
C ARG A 34 -5.94 -18.45 -23.47
N SER A 35 -5.62 -18.82 -22.24
CA SER A 35 -5.91 -20.16 -21.70
C SER A 35 -7.23 -20.20 -20.92
N LYS A 36 -7.86 -19.04 -20.64
CA LYS A 36 -9.06 -18.91 -19.80
C LYS A 36 -8.91 -19.65 -18.47
N ALA A 37 -7.70 -19.60 -17.89
CA ALA A 37 -7.36 -20.29 -16.67
C ALA A 37 -6.97 -19.27 -15.60
N PRO A 38 -7.40 -19.47 -14.33
CA PRO A 38 -7.03 -18.56 -13.26
C PRO A 38 -5.52 -18.54 -13.07
N ALA A 39 -4.99 -17.34 -12.90
CA ALA A 39 -3.59 -17.08 -12.61
C ALA A 39 -3.42 -15.68 -12.02
N THR A 40 -2.71 -15.57 -10.91
CA THR A 40 -2.39 -14.27 -10.31
C THR A 40 -0.89 -14.18 -10.12
N SER A 41 -0.30 -13.06 -10.56
CA SER A 41 1.09 -12.72 -10.25
C SER A 41 1.11 -11.81 -9.01
N VAL A 42 1.80 -12.25 -7.97
CA VAL A 42 1.99 -11.49 -6.74
C VAL A 42 3.33 -10.78 -6.85
N VAL A 43 3.31 -9.47 -6.98
CA VAL A 43 4.48 -8.62 -7.16
C VAL A 43 5.02 -8.24 -5.78
N LEU A 44 6.04 -8.98 -5.33
CA LEU A 44 6.56 -8.87 -3.97
C LEU A 44 7.60 -7.76 -3.81
N PRO A 45 7.58 -7.01 -2.70
CA PRO A 45 8.62 -6.06 -2.34
C PRO A 45 9.75 -6.78 -1.60
N MET A 46 10.61 -6.00 -0.94
CA MET A 46 11.60 -6.51 -0.01
C MET A 46 10.89 -7.20 1.17
N VAL A 47 11.23 -8.45 1.49
CA VAL A 47 10.70 -9.18 2.66
C VAL A 47 11.74 -9.12 3.78
N LEU A 48 11.34 -8.65 4.96
CA LEU A 48 12.24 -8.34 6.08
C LEU A 48 12.58 -9.55 6.95
N VAL A 49 11.73 -10.57 6.96
CA VAL A 49 11.84 -11.68 7.94
C VAL A 49 12.63 -12.87 7.39
N VAL A 50 12.53 -13.15 6.09
CA VAL A 50 13.12 -14.35 5.47
C VAL A 50 13.68 -14.01 4.08
N GLY A 51 14.88 -14.52 3.77
CA GLY A 51 15.50 -14.45 2.45
C GLY A 51 16.78 -13.62 2.39
N ILE A 52 17.32 -13.45 1.19
CA ILE A 52 18.65 -12.85 0.92
C ILE A 52 18.80 -11.44 1.52
N VAL A 53 17.71 -10.69 1.62
CA VAL A 53 17.73 -9.34 2.22
C VAL A 53 17.80 -9.41 3.75
N ALA A 54 17.00 -10.27 4.39
CA ALA A 54 17.03 -10.44 5.84
C ALA A 54 18.40 -10.94 6.35
N GLU A 55 19.15 -11.65 5.50
CA GLU A 55 20.51 -12.14 5.79
C GLU A 55 21.61 -11.10 5.48
N ASN A 56 21.28 -9.96 4.85
CA ASN A 56 22.25 -8.96 4.41
C ASN A 56 21.79 -7.53 4.74
N VAL A 57 22.25 -7.04 5.90
CA VAL A 57 21.96 -5.69 6.42
C VAL A 57 22.38 -4.60 5.44
N GLU A 58 23.49 -4.79 4.71
CA GLU A 58 23.98 -3.81 3.73
C GLU A 58 23.05 -3.71 2.52
N LEU A 59 22.46 -4.84 2.11
CA LEU A 59 21.47 -4.91 1.04
C LEU A 59 20.14 -4.28 1.49
N GLU A 60 19.72 -4.53 2.72
CA GLU A 60 18.55 -3.89 3.32
C GLU A 60 18.70 -2.36 3.35
N ASP A 61 19.83 -1.86 3.87
CA ASP A 61 20.13 -0.42 3.93
C ASP A 61 20.25 0.20 2.53
N ALA A 62 20.80 -0.54 1.56
CA ALA A 62 20.84 -0.10 0.16
C ALA A 62 19.45 -0.01 -0.48
N LEU A 63 18.50 -0.87 -0.09
CA LEU A 63 17.12 -0.84 -0.58
C LEU A 63 16.29 0.25 0.12
N LYS A 64 16.47 0.44 1.43
CA LYS A 64 15.86 1.56 2.18
C LYS A 64 16.30 2.91 1.61
N ARG A 65 17.59 3.09 1.31
CA ARG A 65 18.12 4.29 0.63
C ARG A 65 17.47 4.60 -0.72
N LYS A 66 16.88 3.60 -1.40
CA LYS A 66 16.13 3.74 -2.65
C LYS A 66 14.64 4.02 -2.44
N GLY A 67 14.24 4.39 -1.22
CA GLY A 67 12.84 4.65 -0.86
C GLY A 67 11.97 3.39 -0.88
N MET A 68 12.56 2.19 -0.70
CA MET A 68 11.78 0.96 -0.55
C MET A 68 11.60 0.67 0.94
N TYR A 69 10.36 0.41 1.36
CA TYR A 69 10.11 -0.27 2.61
C TYR A 69 10.01 -1.77 2.37
N GLY A 70 10.28 -2.54 3.42
CA GLY A 70 10.07 -3.98 3.40
C GLY A 70 8.75 -4.36 4.08
N VAL A 71 8.24 -5.52 3.70
CA VAL A 71 7.07 -6.14 4.34
C VAL A 71 7.52 -7.25 5.29
N ASP A 72 6.75 -7.42 6.36
CA ASP A 72 6.93 -8.54 7.27
C ASP A 72 6.26 -9.83 6.73
N GLU A 73 6.40 -10.91 7.49
CA GLU A 73 5.82 -12.21 7.14
C GLU A 73 4.28 -12.16 7.12
N GLU A 74 3.66 -11.42 8.03
CA GLU A 74 2.21 -11.32 8.12
C GLU A 74 1.61 -10.68 6.85
N HIS A 75 2.14 -9.54 6.43
CA HIS A 75 1.73 -8.87 5.19
C HIS A 75 2.00 -9.73 3.95
N LEU A 76 3.10 -10.49 3.95
CA LEU A 76 3.40 -11.43 2.87
C LEU A 76 2.35 -12.53 2.77
N LEU A 77 1.98 -13.15 3.91
CA LEU A 77 0.98 -14.20 3.96
C LEU A 77 -0.41 -13.68 3.59
N GLN A 78 -0.79 -12.50 4.08
CA GLN A 78 -2.02 -11.81 3.69
C GLN A 78 -2.08 -11.54 2.18
N SER A 79 -0.94 -11.18 1.58
CA SER A 79 -0.86 -10.98 0.12
C SER A 79 -1.10 -12.27 -0.66
N PHE A 80 -0.61 -13.41 -0.16
CA PHE A 80 -0.88 -14.71 -0.76
C PHE A 80 -2.33 -15.16 -0.54
N GLU A 81 -2.87 -14.95 0.66
CA GLU A 81 -4.27 -15.20 0.94
C GLU A 81 -5.17 -14.43 -0.02
N ALA A 82 -4.98 -13.11 -0.13
CA ALA A 82 -5.71 -12.27 -1.08
C ALA A 82 -5.60 -12.84 -2.51
N ALA A 83 -4.39 -13.13 -2.98
CA ALA A 83 -4.16 -13.68 -4.31
C ALA A 83 -4.86 -15.04 -4.56
N MET A 84 -5.07 -15.85 -3.53
CA MET A 84 -5.74 -17.16 -3.63
C MET A 84 -7.27 -17.04 -3.50
N MET A 85 -7.76 -16.11 -2.69
CA MET A 85 -9.20 -15.90 -2.46
C MET A 85 -9.94 -15.48 -3.72
N PHE A 86 -9.28 -14.80 -4.66
CA PHE A 86 -9.94 -14.29 -5.86
C PHE A 86 -10.34 -15.35 -6.89
N ASN A 87 -9.99 -16.62 -6.71
CA ASN A 87 -10.47 -17.70 -7.58
C ASN A 87 -11.99 -17.91 -7.54
N THR A 88 -12.70 -17.29 -6.59
CA THR A 88 -14.16 -17.36 -6.46
C THR A 88 -14.91 -16.14 -7.00
N LEU A 89 -14.20 -15.11 -7.48
CA LEU A 89 -14.81 -13.91 -8.06
C LEU A 89 -15.08 -14.09 -9.56
N GLU A 90 -16.09 -13.40 -10.10
CA GLU A 90 -16.33 -13.32 -11.55
C GLU A 90 -15.13 -12.75 -12.31
N THR A 91 -14.38 -11.85 -11.67
CA THR A 91 -13.14 -11.27 -12.20
C THR A 91 -11.98 -11.53 -11.24
N VAL A 92 -11.08 -12.41 -11.64
CA VAL A 92 -9.83 -12.66 -10.89
C VAL A 92 -8.81 -11.60 -11.30
N PRO A 93 -8.19 -10.86 -10.36
CA PRO A 93 -7.13 -9.92 -10.69
C PRO A 93 -5.90 -10.67 -11.21
N GLU A 94 -5.34 -10.16 -12.30
CA GLU A 94 -4.14 -10.74 -12.93
C GLU A 94 -2.88 -10.46 -12.08
N HIS A 95 -2.88 -9.36 -11.32
CA HIS A 95 -1.76 -8.91 -10.50
C HIS A 95 -2.22 -8.46 -9.12
N VAL A 96 -1.44 -8.81 -8.09
CA VAL A 96 -1.53 -8.25 -6.74
C VAL A 96 -0.20 -7.58 -6.47
N VAL A 97 -0.22 -6.26 -6.32
CA VAL A 97 1.00 -5.45 -6.15
C VAL A 97 1.20 -5.15 -4.68
N VAL A 98 2.32 -5.61 -4.13
CA VAL A 98 2.63 -5.50 -2.71
C VAL A 98 3.81 -4.54 -2.54
N GLY A 99 3.77 -3.70 -1.51
CA GLY A 99 4.87 -2.79 -1.18
C GLY A 99 4.98 -1.54 -2.05
N LEU A 100 3.91 -1.15 -2.75
CA LEU A 100 3.78 0.13 -3.45
C LEU A 100 2.65 1.00 -2.90
N ASP A 101 2.19 0.71 -1.69
CA ASP A 101 1.19 1.53 -1.00
C ASP A 101 1.74 2.95 -0.76
N PRO A 102 1.04 4.01 -1.20
CA PRO A 102 1.44 5.40 -1.00
C PRO A 102 1.74 5.79 0.45
N ALA A 103 0.99 5.31 1.44
CA ALA A 103 1.16 5.75 2.83
C ALA A 103 2.46 5.22 3.46
N PRO A 104 2.77 3.92 3.40
CA PRO A 104 4.09 3.41 3.82
C PRO A 104 5.24 3.91 2.94
N LEU A 105 5.03 4.14 1.64
CA LEU A 105 6.05 4.75 0.77
C LEU A 105 6.40 6.17 1.20
N GLN A 106 5.40 6.98 1.52
CA GLN A 106 5.62 8.32 2.06
C GLN A 106 6.46 8.27 3.33
N LYS A 107 6.10 7.41 4.27
CA LYS A 107 6.86 7.24 5.52
C LYS A 107 8.31 6.86 5.23
N ALA A 108 8.54 5.93 4.32
CA ALA A 108 9.88 5.51 3.92
C ALA A 108 10.70 6.64 3.25
N VAL A 109 10.04 7.49 2.45
CA VAL A 109 10.65 8.68 1.83
C VAL A 109 11.00 9.75 2.87
N ASN A 110 10.21 9.89 3.93
CA ASN A 110 10.47 10.85 5.01
C ASN A 110 11.53 10.36 6.01
N ASP A 111 11.53 9.06 6.33
CA ASP A 111 12.45 8.44 7.30
C ASP A 111 13.87 8.32 6.75
N THR A 112 14.00 8.21 5.43
CA THR A 112 15.29 8.10 4.75
C THR A 112 15.59 9.43 4.09
N ALA A 113 16.80 9.98 4.26
CA ALA A 113 17.29 11.02 3.35
C ALA A 113 17.47 10.38 1.96
N ALA A 114 16.38 10.12 1.24
CA ALA A 114 16.31 9.26 0.08
C ALA A 114 17.04 9.92 -1.09
N VAL A 115 18.34 9.68 -1.17
CA VAL A 115 19.25 10.38 -2.07
C VAL A 115 19.00 10.01 -3.55
N ASP A 116 18.36 8.87 -3.84
CA ASP A 116 18.22 8.33 -5.20
C ASP A 116 16.82 7.77 -5.49
N SER A 117 15.77 8.56 -5.27
CA SER A 117 14.41 8.19 -5.67
C SER A 117 14.13 8.56 -7.13
N PHE A 118 14.93 8.04 -8.08
CA PHE A 118 14.72 8.22 -9.53
C PHE A 118 13.28 7.94 -9.99
N ARG A 119 12.53 7.18 -9.17
CA ARG A 119 11.13 6.81 -9.36
C ARG A 119 10.16 7.99 -9.20
N LEU A 120 10.48 8.96 -8.35
CA LEU A 120 9.64 10.14 -8.12
C LEU A 120 9.65 11.09 -9.33
N GLU A 121 10.70 11.02 -10.14
CA GLU A 121 10.88 11.85 -11.34
C GLU A 121 10.31 11.18 -12.60
N ASP A 122 10.01 9.88 -12.57
CA ASP A 122 9.53 9.13 -13.72
C ASP A 122 8.01 9.22 -13.85
N ALA A 123 7.56 9.78 -14.98
CA ALA A 123 6.15 10.02 -15.29
C ALA A 123 5.27 8.76 -15.21
N ARG A 124 5.84 7.56 -15.41
CA ARG A 124 5.11 6.29 -15.29
C ARG A 124 4.62 6.03 -13.86
N PHE A 125 5.26 6.63 -12.87
CA PHE A 125 4.88 6.52 -11.45
C PHE A 125 4.14 7.76 -10.94
N SER A 126 3.75 8.68 -11.83
CA SER A 126 3.05 9.92 -11.46
C SER A 126 1.82 9.69 -10.58
N HIS A 127 1.06 8.63 -10.82
CA HIS A 127 -0.09 8.26 -9.97
C HIS A 127 0.31 7.85 -8.54
N ILE A 128 1.41 7.11 -8.39
CA ILE A 128 1.93 6.71 -7.08
C ILE A 128 2.50 7.94 -6.37
N VAL A 129 3.25 8.78 -7.08
CA VAL A 129 3.78 10.05 -6.56
C VAL A 129 2.65 10.98 -6.10
N HIS A 130 1.58 11.08 -6.89
CA HIS A 130 0.41 11.86 -6.51
C HIS A 130 -0.23 11.31 -5.23
N GLY A 131 -0.38 9.98 -5.12
CA GLY A 131 -0.85 9.36 -3.87
C GLY A 131 0.06 9.66 -2.68
N ILE A 132 1.38 9.53 -2.84
CA ILE A 132 2.35 9.84 -1.77
C ILE A 132 2.19 11.30 -1.31
N ASN A 133 1.97 12.22 -2.24
CA ASN A 133 1.78 13.64 -1.92
C ASN A 133 0.40 13.91 -1.29
N SER A 134 -0.67 13.25 -1.75
CA SER A 134 -2.00 13.43 -1.16
C SER A 134 -2.07 12.94 0.27
N TYR A 135 -1.38 11.83 0.58
CA TYR A 135 -1.23 11.39 1.97
C TYR A 135 -0.40 12.38 2.81
N ALA A 136 0.43 13.23 2.20
CA ALA A 136 1.29 14.18 2.92
C ALA A 136 0.46 15.37 3.37
N ASP A 137 -0.44 15.76 2.48
CA ASP A 137 -1.47 16.76 2.73
C ASP A 137 -2.51 16.24 3.73
N ASP A 138 -2.91 14.95 3.68
CA ASP A 138 -3.82 14.36 4.67
C ASP A 138 -3.15 14.13 6.05
N ALA A 139 -1.85 13.83 6.08
CA ALA A 139 -1.06 13.81 7.32
C ALA A 139 -0.84 15.23 7.90
N ALA A 140 -1.08 16.29 7.11
CA ALA A 140 -1.26 17.64 7.62
C ALA A 140 -2.63 17.84 8.32
N GLY A 141 -3.46 16.78 8.37
CA GLY A 141 -4.69 16.67 9.13
C GLY A 141 -5.90 17.17 8.36
N ILE A 142 -7.08 16.63 8.70
CA ILE A 142 -8.35 17.35 8.51
C ILE A 142 -8.12 18.74 9.11
N ASP A 143 -8.07 19.77 8.25
CA ASP A 143 -7.87 21.12 8.75
C ASP A 143 -9.00 21.45 9.75
N SER A 144 -8.72 22.33 10.71
CA SER A 144 -9.67 22.60 11.80
C SER A 144 -11.03 23.10 11.29
N MET A 145 -11.11 23.56 10.03
CA MET A 145 -12.32 24.04 9.39
C MET A 145 -13.17 22.87 8.88
N ILE A 146 -12.57 21.91 8.16
CA ILE A 146 -13.22 20.68 7.68
C ILE A 146 -13.68 19.83 8.88
N GLY A 147 -12.87 19.74 9.93
CA GLY A 147 -13.23 19.02 11.15
C GLY A 147 -14.43 19.64 11.87
N ALA A 148 -14.53 20.98 11.87
CA ALA A 148 -15.68 21.69 12.43
C ALA A 148 -16.94 21.54 11.57
N GLU A 149 -16.82 21.58 10.25
CA GLU A 149 -17.94 21.36 9.32
C GLU A 149 -18.50 19.93 9.43
N LEU A 150 -17.62 18.93 9.46
CA LEU A 150 -18.02 17.53 9.63
C LEU A 150 -18.71 17.30 10.98
N ARG A 151 -18.18 17.87 12.08
CA ARG A 151 -18.82 17.83 13.40
C ARG A 151 -20.22 18.43 13.36
N ASN A 152 -20.35 19.61 12.74
CA ASN A 152 -21.64 20.30 12.64
C ASN A 152 -22.65 19.52 11.80
N TRP A 153 -22.19 18.86 10.73
CA TRP A 153 -23.03 17.99 9.92
C TRP A 153 -23.51 16.75 10.70
N ILE A 154 -22.61 16.04 11.41
CA ILE A 154 -22.97 14.87 12.23
C ILE A 154 -23.97 15.26 13.32
N PHE A 155 -23.75 16.38 14.00
CA PHE A 155 -24.68 16.87 15.01
C PHE A 155 -26.05 17.22 14.40
N LYS A 156 -26.07 17.86 13.24
CA LYS A 156 -27.32 18.26 12.57
C LYS A 156 -28.12 17.06 12.06
N GLU A 157 -27.45 16.04 11.53
CA GLU A 157 -28.11 14.90 10.88
C GLU A 157 -28.48 13.80 11.88
N TYR A 158 -27.63 13.57 12.89
CA TYR A 158 -27.76 12.43 13.81
C TYR A 158 -27.95 12.85 15.27
N MET A 159 -27.87 14.14 15.61
CA MET A 159 -27.91 14.65 16.99
C MET A 159 -26.81 14.07 17.90
N ILE A 160 -25.70 13.63 17.30
CA ILE A 160 -24.55 13.04 18.00
C ILE A 160 -23.49 14.13 18.20
N ASP A 161 -23.10 14.38 19.45
CA ASP A 161 -22.00 15.27 19.77
C ASP A 161 -20.68 14.49 19.78
N VAL A 162 -19.87 14.69 18.74
CA VAL A 162 -18.54 14.08 18.63
C VAL A 162 -17.49 15.12 19.08
N PRO A 163 -16.66 14.81 20.09
CA PRO A 163 -15.55 15.67 20.50
C PRO A 163 -14.56 15.95 19.37
N PHE A 164 -14.15 17.20 19.21
CA PHE A 164 -13.23 17.62 18.15
C PHE A 164 -11.89 16.88 18.16
N GLN A 165 -11.35 16.60 19.36
CA GLN A 165 -10.13 15.80 19.55
C GLN A 165 -10.28 14.36 19.06
N GLN A 166 -11.51 13.86 19.00
CA GLN A 166 -11.83 12.51 18.56
C GLN A 166 -11.94 12.46 17.02
N LEU A 167 -12.39 13.54 16.36
CA LEU A 167 -12.40 13.65 14.90
C LEU A 167 -10.98 13.80 14.30
N LEU A 168 -10.07 14.43 15.03
CA LEU A 168 -8.70 14.71 14.58
C LEU A 168 -7.66 13.69 15.10
N GLY A 169 -8.09 12.66 15.82
CA GLY A 169 -7.19 11.69 16.42
C GLY A 169 -6.57 10.74 15.37
N PRO A 170 -5.30 10.34 15.53
CA PRO A 170 -4.59 9.45 14.58
C PRO A 170 -5.10 8.00 14.55
N ARG A 171 -6.29 7.71 15.10
CA ARG A 171 -6.84 6.34 15.24
C ARG A 171 -7.85 5.94 14.15
N TYR A 172 -8.12 6.82 13.19
CA TYR A 172 -9.27 6.65 12.28
C TYR A 172 -8.94 6.19 10.86
N SER A 173 -7.66 5.97 10.51
CA SER A 173 -7.29 5.58 9.13
C SER A 173 -7.38 4.08 8.84
N ASP A 174 -7.30 3.18 9.84
CA ASP A 174 -6.85 1.82 9.53
C ASP A 174 -7.87 0.67 9.68
N ASN A 175 -9.09 0.85 10.21
CA ASN A 175 -10.15 -0.19 10.14
C ASN A 175 -11.48 0.26 10.79
N MET A 176 -12.41 0.84 10.03
CA MET A 176 -13.78 1.06 10.54
C MET A 176 -14.72 -0.09 10.16
N THR A 177 -15.11 -0.88 11.15
CA THR A 177 -16.44 -1.53 11.19
C THR A 177 -17.36 -0.69 12.06
N ILE A 178 -18.65 -0.62 11.70
CA ILE A 178 -19.68 0.22 12.33
C ILE A 178 -19.84 -0.04 13.85
N GLU A 179 -19.34 -1.17 14.35
CA GLU A 179 -19.47 -1.60 15.74
C GLU A 179 -18.49 -0.92 16.73
N GLN A 180 -17.50 -0.16 16.27
CA GLN A 180 -16.48 0.45 17.15
C GLN A 180 -16.81 1.87 17.65
N PHE A 181 -18.00 2.40 17.34
CA PHE A 181 -18.45 3.66 17.88
C PHE A 181 -18.97 3.50 19.32
N PRO A 182 -18.42 4.22 20.32
CA PRO A 182 -19.00 4.27 21.64
C PRO A 182 -20.20 5.24 21.59
N PHE A 183 -21.35 4.77 21.10
CA PHE A 183 -22.59 5.53 21.21
C PHE A 183 -23.04 5.52 22.67
N HIS A 184 -22.67 6.56 23.42
CA HIS A 184 -23.48 6.94 24.58
C HIS A 184 -24.72 7.66 24.06
N LEU A 185 -25.80 6.90 23.88
CA LEU A 185 -27.14 7.45 23.78
C LEU A 185 -27.43 8.16 25.10
N SER A 186 -27.23 9.47 25.17
CA SER A 186 -27.83 10.28 26.21
C SER A 186 -29.34 10.24 26.02
N ASN A 187 -30.04 9.62 26.97
CA ASN A 187 -31.49 9.67 27.07
C ASN A 187 -31.95 11.15 27.09
N LEU A 188 -32.63 11.57 26.02
CA LEU A 188 -33.92 12.29 25.95
C LEU A 188 -34.04 13.06 24.64
#